data_AF-A0A0S4TD74-F1
#
_entry.id   AF-A0A0S4TD74-F1
#
_cell.length_a   1.000
_cell.length_b   1.000
_cell.length_c   1.000
_cell.angle_alpha   90.00
_cell.angle_beta   90.00
_cell.angle_gamma   90.00
#
_symmetry.space_group_name_H-M   'P 1'
#
loop_
_entity.id
_entity.type
_entity.pdbx_description
1 polymer ?
#
loop_
_entity_poly.entity_id
_entity_poly.type
_entity_poly.pdbx_seq_one_letter_code
_entity_poly.pdbx_strand_id
1 'polypeptide(L)'
;MKILLIELPSLSLSSKEIDLTELVIARDVLEISALVSVRKKDLFGFERDFLNLQRYYIDYESVSFQNFPNYYHLFLFNFSYRYLQNPKTKI
;
A
#
# COMPACT_ATOMS: atom_id res chain seq x y z
N MET A 1 -0.58 8.71 -13.22
CA MET A 1 -0.90 8.86 -11.77
C MET A 1 0.27 8.48 -10.88
N LYS A 2 0.76 7.21 -10.86
CA LYS A 2 1.91 6.83 -10.00
C LYS A 2 3.23 7.57 -10.27
N ILE A 3 3.49 7.98 -11.52
CA ILE A 3 4.74 8.67 -11.90
C ILE A 3 4.90 10.00 -11.12
N LEU A 4 3.79 10.68 -10.83
CA LEU A 4 3.78 11.92 -10.05
C LEU A 4 4.17 11.71 -8.57
N LEU A 5 4.14 10.47 -8.06
CA LEU A 5 4.62 10.18 -6.71
C LEU A 5 6.15 10.35 -6.60
N ILE A 6 6.89 10.21 -7.71
CA ILE A 6 8.35 10.39 -7.71
C ILE A 6 8.72 11.87 -7.48
N GLU A 7 7.80 12.78 -7.77
CA GLU A 7 8.00 14.22 -7.67
C GLU A 7 7.63 14.77 -6.29
N LEU A 8 7.09 13.95 -5.37
CA LEU A 8 6.71 14.38 -4.02
C LEU A 8 7.95 14.55 -3.12
N PRO A 9 8.23 15.77 -2.63
CA PRO A 9 9.37 16.06 -1.78
C PRO A 9 9.40 15.22 -0.50
N SER A 10 8.24 14.99 0.14
CA SER A 10 8.10 14.17 1.36
C SER A 10 8.55 12.71 1.21
N LEU A 11 8.59 12.20 -0.03
CA LEU A 11 9.07 10.84 -0.33
C LEU A 11 10.57 10.80 -0.64
N SER A 12 11.21 11.97 -0.76
CA SER A 12 12.66 12.08 -0.93
C SER A 12 13.38 12.04 0.41
N LEU A 13 14.49 11.30 0.48
CA LEU A 13 15.37 11.17 1.65
C LEU A 13 16.01 12.51 2.11
N SER A 14 15.82 13.59 1.35
CA SER A 14 16.43 14.91 1.57
C SER A 14 15.44 15.97 2.07
N SER A 15 14.15 15.65 2.22
CA SER A 15 13.17 16.63 2.69
C SER A 15 13.38 16.94 4.17
N LYS A 16 13.49 18.24 4.47
CA LYS A 16 13.74 18.74 5.83
C LYS A 16 12.46 18.82 6.66
N GLU A 17 11.30 18.79 6.00
CA GLU A 17 9.97 18.80 6.59
C GLU A 17 9.09 17.79 5.84
N ILE A 18 8.38 16.95 6.60
CA ILE A 18 7.46 15.94 6.08
C ILE A 18 6.08 16.57 5.98
N ASP A 19 5.52 16.69 4.77
CA ASP A 19 4.13 17.08 4.57
C ASP A 19 3.22 15.85 4.70
N LEU A 20 2.38 15.86 5.75
CA LEU A 20 1.42 14.80 6.02
C LEU A 20 0.38 14.66 4.90
N THR A 21 0.07 15.75 4.20
CA THR A 21 -0.88 15.75 3.09
C THR A 21 -0.36 14.93 1.92
N GLU A 22 0.92 15.13 1.56
CA GLU A 22 1.58 14.37 0.50
C GLU A 22 1.65 12.89 0.82
N LEU A 23 1.93 12.53 2.09
CA LEU A 23 1.94 11.13 2.54
C LEU A 23 0.57 10.47 2.43
N VAL A 24 -0.50 11.18 2.83
CA VAL A 24 -1.88 10.68 2.69
C VAL A 24 -2.24 10.48 1.22
N ILE A 25 -1.92 11.45 0.36
CA ILE A 25 -2.14 11.33 -1.09
C ILE A 25 -1.36 10.13 -1.66
N ALA A 26 -0.10 9.98 -1.29
CA ALA A 26 0.73 8.88 -1.77
C ALA A 26 0.19 7.52 -1.34
N ARG A 27 -0.25 7.39 -0.09
CA ARG A 27 -0.94 6.20 0.41
C ARG A 27 -2.20 5.90 -0.40
N ASP A 28 -3.08 6.89 -0.58
CA ASP A 28 -4.36 6.68 -1.27
C ASP A 28 -4.15 6.26 -2.74
N VAL A 29 -3.17 6.84 -3.43
CA VAL A 29 -2.77 6.43 -4.78
C VAL A 29 -2.30 4.97 -4.80
N LEU A 30 -1.52 4.54 -3.80
CA LEU A 30 -1.05 3.17 -3.69
C LEU A 30 -2.19 2.19 -3.36
N GLU A 31 -3.12 2.56 -2.47
CA GLU A 31 -4.30 1.75 -2.14
C GLU A 31 -5.17 1.49 -3.38
N ILE A 32 -5.50 2.56 -4.11
CA ILE A 32 -6.27 2.46 -5.36
C ILE A 32 -5.54 1.57 -6.37
N SER A 33 -4.22 1.71 -6.45
CA SER A 33 -3.43 0.92 -7.39
C SER A 33 -3.39 -0.57 -7.03
N ALA A 34 -3.24 -0.89 -5.74
CA ALA A 34 -3.32 -2.26 -5.24
C ALA A 34 -4.70 -2.87 -5.54
N LEU A 35 -5.79 -2.13 -5.32
CA LEU A 35 -7.16 -2.57 -5.66
C LEU A 35 -7.33 -2.80 -7.17
N VAL A 36 -6.75 -1.95 -8.02
CA VAL A 36 -6.77 -2.14 -9.48
C VAL A 36 -6.00 -3.40 -9.87
N SER A 37 -4.85 -3.66 -9.26
CA SER A 37 -4.08 -4.90 -9.48
C SER A 37 -4.87 -6.15 -9.05
N VAL A 38 -5.57 -6.11 -7.90
CA VAL A 38 -6.49 -7.20 -7.48
C VAL A 38 -7.56 -7.42 -8.54
N ARG A 39 -8.23 -6.36 -9.01
CA ARG A 39 -9.27 -6.45 -10.05
C ARG A 39 -8.75 -7.01 -11.37
N LYS A 40 -7.52 -6.65 -11.74
CA LYS A 40 -6.84 -7.16 -12.94
C LYS A 40 -6.22 -8.54 -12.76
N LYS A 41 -6.27 -9.13 -11.56
CA LYS A 41 -5.55 -10.36 -11.19
C LYS A 41 -4.04 -10.25 -11.45
N ASP A 42 -3.49 -9.04 -11.37
CA ASP A 42 -2.07 -8.76 -11.51
C ASP A 42 -1.40 -8.90 -10.13
N LEU A 43 -0.93 -10.11 -9.86
CA LEU A 43 -0.30 -10.45 -8.58
C LEU A 43 0.98 -9.65 -8.35
N PHE A 44 1.85 -9.54 -9.34
CA PHE A 44 3.12 -8.84 -9.20
C PHE A 44 2.90 -7.34 -8.94
N GLY A 45 1.93 -6.74 -9.63
CA GLY A 45 1.53 -5.36 -9.38
C GLY A 45 0.96 -5.16 -7.97
N PHE A 46 0.13 -6.10 -7.50
CA PHE A 46 -0.41 -6.07 -6.16
C PHE A 46 0.69 -6.18 -5.10
N GLU A 47 1.58 -7.16 -5.20
CA GLU A 47 2.66 -7.37 -4.22
C GLU A 47 3.58 -6.15 -4.11
N ARG A 48 3.97 -5.57 -5.23
CA ARG A 48 4.77 -4.34 -5.27
C ARG A 48 4.07 -3.19 -4.54
N ASP A 49 2.81 -2.95 -4.87
CA ASP A 49 2.07 -1.82 -4.31
C ASP A 49 1.76 -2.04 -2.82
N PHE A 50 1.45 -3.28 -2.43
CA PHE A 50 1.22 -3.69 -1.04
C PHE A 50 2.48 -3.54 -0.17
N LEU A 51 3.66 -3.92 -0.67
CA LEU A 51 4.93 -3.70 0.05
C LEU A 51 5.24 -2.21 0.26
N ASN A 52 4.93 -1.37 -0.74
CA ASN A 52 5.08 0.07 -0.59
C ASN A 52 4.10 0.63 0.44
N LEU A 53 2.85 0.16 0.47
CA LEU A 53 1.84 0.52 1.46
C LEU A 53 2.25 0.16 2.90
N GLN A 54 2.94 -0.96 3.10
CA GLN A 54 3.36 -1.37 4.45
C GLN A 54 4.21 -0.31 5.14
N ARG A 55 5.06 0.42 4.40
CA ARG A 55 5.86 1.52 4.96
C ARG A 55 4.97 2.65 5.48
N TYR A 56 3.90 2.98 4.74
CA TYR A 56 2.95 4.01 5.18
C TYR A 56 2.19 3.62 6.44
N TYR A 57 1.79 2.36 6.55
CA TYR A 57 1.07 1.86 7.73
C TYR A 57 1.93 1.73 8.98
N ILE A 58 3.22 1.40 8.83
CA ILE A 58 4.14 1.20 9.95
C ILE A 58 4.77 2.52 10.40
N ASP A 59 5.30 3.30 9.45
CA ASP A 59 6.13 4.47 9.80
C ASP A 59 5.29 5.72 10.14
N TYR A 60 4.03 5.78 9.67
CA TYR A 60 3.15 6.95 9.86
C TYR A 60 1.83 6.58 10.55
N GLU A 61 1.80 5.48 11.32
CA GLU A 61 0.63 4.97 12.01
C GLU A 61 -0.06 6.08 12.84
N SER A 62 0.74 6.86 13.59
CA SER A 62 0.28 7.94 14.48
C SER A 62 -0.44 9.10 13.76
N VAL A 63 -0.15 9.32 12.48
CA VAL A 63 -0.74 10.40 11.67
C VAL A 63 -1.94 9.89 10.86
N SER A 64 -1.91 8.63 10.45
CA SER A 64 -2.84 8.05 9.48
C SER A 64 -4.00 7.27 10.09
N PHE A 65 -4.05 7.14 11.43
CA PHE A 65 -5.11 6.48 12.18
C PHE A 65 -6.54 6.98 11.91
N GLN A 66 -6.71 8.17 11.33
CA GLN A 66 -8.04 8.73 11.18
C GLN A 66 -8.88 8.08 10.06
N ASN A 67 -8.32 7.34 9.09
CA ASN A 67 -9.10 6.53 8.14
C ASN A 67 -8.20 5.63 7.27
N PHE A 68 -8.27 4.31 7.48
CA PHE A 68 -7.69 3.30 6.59
C PHE A 68 -8.78 2.42 5.95
N PRO A 69 -9.63 2.97 5.07
CA PRO A 69 -10.82 2.26 4.60
C PRO A 69 -10.48 0.95 3.89
N ASN A 70 -9.32 0.85 3.24
CA ASN A 70 -8.93 -0.32 2.46
C ASN A 70 -7.88 -1.22 3.13
N TYR A 71 -7.28 -0.80 4.24
CA TYR A 71 -6.19 -1.55 4.88
C TYR A 71 -6.59 -2.99 5.20
N TYR A 72 -7.69 -3.16 5.94
CA TYR A 72 -8.16 -4.49 6.33
C TYR A 72 -8.51 -5.34 5.11
N HIS A 73 -9.09 -4.75 4.06
CA HIS A 73 -9.44 -5.49 2.85
C HIS A 73 -8.20 -5.98 2.10
N LEU A 74 -7.21 -5.11 1.90
CA LEU A 74 -5.94 -5.44 1.23
C LEU A 74 -5.13 -6.45 2.06
N PHE A 75 -5.14 -6.32 3.38
CA PHE A 75 -4.47 -7.24 4.29
C PHE A 75 -5.11 -8.64 4.29
N LEU A 76 -6.45 -8.71 4.38
CA LEU A 76 -7.20 -9.96 4.28
C LEU A 76 -7.00 -10.64 2.92
N PHE A 77 -6.98 -9.86 1.84
CA PHE A 77 -6.66 -10.39 0.52
C PHE A 77 -5.25 -11.00 0.48
N ASN A 78 -4.23 -10.29 0.97
CA ASN A 78 -2.87 -10.81 1.04
C ASN A 78 -2.77 -12.08 1.91
N PHE A 79 -3.45 -12.11 3.06
CA PHE A 79 -3.47 -13.27 3.95
C PHE A 79 -4.11 -14.50 3.27
N SER A 80 -5.31 -14.34 2.71
CA SER A 80 -6.04 -15.40 2.02
C SER A 80 -5.26 -15.91 0.79
N TYR A 81 -4.66 -15.01 0.03
CA TYR A 81 -3.78 -15.36 -1.08
C TYR A 81 -2.62 -16.26 -0.63
N ARG A 82 -1.88 -15.86 0.41
CA ARG A 82 -0.76 -16.65 0.94
C ARG A 82 -1.20 -17.99 1.50
N TYR A 83 -2.37 -18.03 2.14
CA TYR A 83 -2.96 -19.26 2.65
C TYR A 83 -3.26 -20.26 1.52
N LEU A 84 -3.80 -19.80 0.39
CA LEU A 84 -4.09 -20.63 -0.78
C LEU A 84 -2.84 -21.13 -1.51
N GLN A 85 -1.74 -20.37 -1.44
CA GLN A 85 -0.44 -20.78 -2.01
C GLN A 85 0.32 -21.76 -1.12
N ASN A 86 -0.10 -21.97 0.13
CA ASN A 86 0.61 -22.85 1.04
C ASN A 86 0.41 -24.32 0.62
N PRO A 87 1.47 -25.07 0.29
CA PRO A 87 1.33 -26.47 -0.12
C PRO A 87 0.82 -27.38 1.01
N LYS A 88 0.88 -26.95 2.28
CA LYS A 88 0.40 -27.70 3.44
C LYS A 88 -1.11 -27.57 3.68
N THR A 89 -1.82 -26.70 2.95
CA THR A 89 -3.27 -26.47 3.12
C THR A 89 -4.12 -27.19 2.08
N LYS A 90 -3.50 -27.83 1.06
CA LYS A 90 -4.19 -28.67 0.08
C LYS A 90 -4.35 -30.08 0.65
N ILE A 91 -5.53 -30.35 1.21
CA ILE A 91 -5.98 -31.68 1.67
C ILE A 91 -6.31 -32.55 0.45
#